data_AF-A0A382HYY4-F1
#
_entry.id   AF-A0A382HYY4-F1
#
_cell.length_a   1.000
_cell.length_b   1.000
_cell.length_c   1.000
_cell.angle_alpha   90.00
_cell.angle_beta   90.00
_cell.angle_gamma   90.00
#
_symmetry.space_group_name_H-M   'P 1'
#
loop_
_entity.id
_entity.type
_entity.pdbx_description
1 polymer ?
#
loop_
_entity_poly.entity_id
_entity_poly.type
_entity_poly.pdbx_seq_one_letter_code
_entity_poly.pdbx_strand_id
1 'polypeptide(L)'
;YYQGIAQRSRIGIQAMSESEACTENFVGQYPYRSSMGSYPHVSSFLTEGFEQYYDNFGMYRFDNSQGLYINVLDESVILSKEEADQYERIKVTGSGDGYGRRNILSVDPRDGLDPLPDYYKILTPNGIQDVREQDVVFYRRINKLLGANKESTGMHPMTDFMEEYLTDFMKNNFGNRVKIRFGMYEKNAGYSARHDDVAWAMARWGGFTNMLLTRETTDHNFYANHFMTRNKVDYRLCQSGLKDRVALKQIRQVGRTPEYNLMLLHNMKRYIEQYPDGEEISLIYATYGLPWPGRNPEGPLGAPHPWIKEVYHENAFNNYLSFKRYVEAVYDVNQGGRWNINFNRSDGFGSNDSRTNSLYGYSRFPSPIFGHPEDTLRFETIRDQLRQAIHIDKRKNIIIVPSHWYYNGQDTSLKIRELNNLPLNSIEEMNQGIFDITWCEQYDENGLLDQILDQGL
;
A
#
# COMPACT_ATOMS: atom_id res chain seq x y z
N TYR A 1 -8.65 -0.22 16.13
CA TYR A 1 -8.71 0.09 14.68
C TYR A 1 -7.87 1.32 14.37
N TYR A 2 -7.20 1.35 13.22
CA TYR A 2 -6.45 2.53 12.75
C TYR A 2 -7.38 3.76 12.71
N GLN A 3 -7.01 4.82 13.41
CA GLN A 3 -7.72 6.09 13.38
C GLN A 3 -6.84 7.14 12.70
N GLY A 4 -7.32 7.73 11.59
CA GLY A 4 -6.79 8.98 11.08
C GLY A 4 -5.52 8.91 10.22
N ILE A 5 -5.35 7.90 9.36
CA ILE A 5 -4.24 7.93 8.39
C ILE A 5 -4.37 9.16 7.49
N ALA A 6 -5.60 9.61 7.21
CA ALA A 6 -5.83 10.76 6.35
C ALA A 6 -5.19 12.04 6.92
N GLN A 7 -5.19 12.23 8.24
CA GLN A 7 -4.53 13.37 8.86
C GLN A 7 -3.02 13.36 8.59
N ARG A 8 -2.38 12.19 8.71
CA ARG A 8 -0.94 12.05 8.55
C ARG A 8 -0.50 12.04 7.09
N SER A 9 -1.20 11.27 6.26
CA SER A 9 -0.84 11.00 4.86
C SER A 9 -1.33 12.08 3.89
N ARG A 10 -2.50 12.66 4.13
CA ARG A 10 -3.19 13.47 3.11
C ARG A 10 -3.30 14.95 3.48
N ILE A 11 -3.52 15.25 4.76
CA ILE A 11 -3.83 16.62 5.24
C ILE A 11 -2.55 17.41 5.56
N GLY A 12 -1.62 16.87 6.35
CA GLY A 12 -0.36 17.55 6.70
C GLY A 12 -0.34 18.15 8.11
N ILE A 13 0.30 19.32 8.26
CA ILE A 13 0.34 20.11 9.50
C ILE A 13 -0.13 21.53 9.17
N GLN A 14 -0.96 22.13 10.01
CA GLN A 14 -1.30 23.55 9.87
C GLN A 14 -0.21 24.39 10.51
N ALA A 15 0.27 25.41 9.80
CA ALA A 15 1.08 26.44 10.42
C ALA A 15 0.19 27.60 10.88
N MET A 16 0.29 27.97 12.15
CA MET A 16 -0.38 29.10 12.81
C MET A 16 0.30 30.44 12.49
N SER A 17 1.55 30.44 12.01
CA SER A 17 2.24 31.64 11.53
C SER A 17 3.25 31.31 10.43
N GLU A 18 3.64 32.32 9.63
CA GLU A 18 4.61 32.13 8.54
C GLU A 18 5.99 31.67 9.04
N SER A 19 6.37 32.14 10.23
CA SER A 19 7.62 31.81 10.91
C SER A 19 7.50 30.66 11.91
N GLU A 20 6.43 29.85 11.85
CA GLU A 20 6.28 28.73 12.80
C GLU A 20 7.40 27.71 12.63
N ALA A 21 8.22 27.59 13.68
CA ALA A 21 9.33 26.68 13.73
C ALA A 21 8.89 25.21 13.63
N CYS A 22 9.82 24.34 13.24
CA CYS A 22 9.66 22.89 13.12
C CYS A 22 8.78 22.43 11.93
N THR A 23 8.18 23.34 11.17
CA THR A 23 7.33 23.02 10.01
C THR A 23 8.08 23.09 8.66
N GLU A 24 9.38 23.38 8.67
CA GLU A 24 10.18 23.69 7.49
C GLU A 24 10.36 22.49 6.54
N ASN A 25 10.21 21.28 7.08
CA ASN A 25 10.32 20.03 6.34
C ASN A 25 9.01 19.62 5.63
N PHE A 26 7.91 20.36 5.80
CA PHE A 26 6.65 20.11 5.11
C PHE A 26 6.51 21.03 3.88
N VAL A 27 5.82 20.54 2.85
CA VAL A 27 5.65 21.28 1.60
C VAL A 27 4.52 22.29 1.70
N GLY A 28 4.57 23.31 0.83
CA GLY A 28 3.59 24.38 0.77
C GLY A 28 4.03 25.65 1.48
N GLN A 29 3.21 26.69 1.35
CA GLN A 29 3.43 28.04 1.88
C GLN A 29 2.42 28.33 2.97
N TYR A 30 2.75 29.21 3.91
CA TYR A 30 1.84 29.61 4.99
C TYR A 30 0.46 30.02 4.45
N PRO A 31 -0.64 29.61 5.11
CA PRO A 31 -0.73 28.72 6.30
C PRO A 31 -0.72 27.21 5.97
N TYR A 32 -0.49 26.84 4.72
CA TYR A 32 -0.73 25.52 4.14
C TYR A 32 0.54 24.67 4.05
N ARG A 33 0.94 24.02 5.15
CA ARG A 33 2.08 23.09 5.21
C ARG A 33 1.60 21.62 5.05
N SER A 34 1.16 21.26 3.84
CA SER A 34 0.62 19.91 3.57
C SER A 34 1.71 18.82 3.53
N SER A 35 1.32 17.56 3.74
CA SER A 35 2.21 16.40 3.53
C SER A 35 2.38 16.07 2.03
N MET A 36 1.40 16.38 1.17
CA MET A 36 1.37 15.97 -0.24
C MET A 36 0.50 16.80 -1.18
N GLY A 37 -0.30 17.76 -0.70
CA GLY A 37 -1.27 18.47 -1.54
C GLY A 37 -2.33 17.56 -2.18
N SER A 38 -2.44 16.30 -1.74
CA SER A 38 -3.29 15.26 -2.33
C SER A 38 -4.79 15.47 -2.11
N TYR A 39 -5.16 16.41 -1.24
CA TYR A 39 -6.54 16.85 -1.05
C TYR A 39 -6.62 18.36 -1.24
N PRO A 40 -7.73 18.88 -1.80
CA PRO A 40 -7.98 20.31 -1.80
C PRO A 40 -7.85 20.86 -0.38
N HIS A 41 -7.16 22.00 -0.25
CA HIS A 41 -6.93 22.66 1.03
C HIS A 41 -8.23 22.80 1.84
N VAL A 42 -9.29 23.24 1.19
CA VAL A 42 -10.63 23.47 1.77
C VAL A 42 -11.29 22.22 2.35
N SER A 43 -10.88 21.02 1.91
CA SER A 43 -11.33 19.75 2.49
C SER A 43 -10.47 19.29 3.66
N SER A 44 -9.29 19.88 3.80
CA SER A 44 -8.27 19.51 4.79
C SER A 44 -8.30 20.42 6.02
N PHE A 45 -8.67 21.69 5.84
CA PHE A 45 -8.71 22.69 6.90
C PHE A 45 -9.96 23.55 6.76
N LEU A 46 -10.58 23.89 7.89
CA LEU A 46 -11.73 24.77 7.94
C LEU A 46 -11.34 26.13 7.33
N THR A 47 -11.95 26.45 6.20
CA THR A 47 -11.65 27.64 5.41
C THR A 47 -12.92 28.45 5.25
N GLU A 48 -12.86 29.73 5.60
CA GLU A 48 -14.01 30.64 5.51
C GLU A 48 -14.59 30.67 4.08
N GLY A 49 -15.90 30.45 3.96
CA GLY A 49 -16.63 30.40 2.70
C GLY A 49 -16.55 29.07 1.96
N PHE A 50 -15.84 28.08 2.51
CA PHE A 50 -15.69 26.73 1.95
C PHE A 50 -16.00 25.63 2.98
N GLU A 51 -16.77 25.94 4.02
CA GLU A 51 -17.09 25.04 5.14
C GLU A 51 -17.72 23.73 4.64
N GLN A 52 -18.57 23.79 3.61
CA GLN A 52 -19.19 22.63 2.96
C GLN A 52 -18.20 21.64 2.32
N TYR A 53 -16.93 22.02 2.12
CA TYR A 53 -15.91 21.07 1.64
C TYR A 53 -15.18 20.39 2.79
N TYR A 54 -15.24 20.98 3.98
CA TYR A 54 -14.62 20.48 5.19
C TYR A 54 -15.56 19.52 5.94
N ASP A 55 -16.83 19.89 6.08
CA ASP A 55 -17.89 19.16 6.80
C ASP A 55 -19.23 19.37 6.09
N ASN A 56 -19.68 18.34 5.38
CA ASN A 56 -20.96 18.33 4.65
C ASN A 56 -21.70 17.00 4.76
N PHE A 57 -21.05 15.97 5.30
CA PHE A 57 -21.71 14.71 5.60
C PHE A 57 -21.08 14.03 6.80
N GLY A 58 -21.87 13.22 7.49
CA GLY A 58 -21.34 12.29 8.47
C GLY A 58 -21.29 10.85 7.98
N MET A 59 -20.39 10.06 8.55
CA MET A 59 -20.38 8.61 8.39
C MET A 59 -20.87 7.94 9.68
N TYR A 60 -21.86 7.07 9.55
CA TYR A 60 -22.56 6.47 10.69
C TYR A 60 -22.66 4.95 10.57
N ARG A 61 -22.65 4.26 11.71
CA ARG A 61 -23.13 2.88 11.86
C ARG A 61 -24.56 2.93 12.41
N PHE A 62 -25.47 2.19 11.82
CA PHE A 62 -26.81 2.01 12.36
C PHE A 62 -26.80 0.94 13.47
N ASP A 63 -27.41 1.25 14.60
CA ASP A 63 -27.67 0.32 15.69
C ASP A 63 -29.17 -0.01 15.75
N ASN A 64 -29.53 -1.19 15.24
CA ASN A 64 -30.92 -1.61 15.16
C ASN A 64 -31.58 -1.79 16.53
N SER A 65 -30.79 -2.05 17.59
CA SER A 65 -31.34 -2.25 18.94
C SER A 65 -31.81 -0.93 19.57
N GLN A 66 -31.16 0.18 19.19
CA GLN A 66 -31.43 1.50 19.72
C GLN A 66 -32.19 2.39 18.73
N GLY A 67 -32.24 2.02 17.44
CA GLY A 67 -32.81 2.84 16.39
C GLY A 67 -31.99 4.10 16.08
N LEU A 68 -30.67 4.04 16.32
CA LEU A 68 -29.76 5.19 16.24
C LEU A 68 -28.69 5.01 15.17
N TYR A 69 -28.33 6.11 14.52
CA TYR A 69 -27.11 6.24 13.74
C TYR A 69 -26.02 6.81 14.63
N ILE A 70 -24.94 6.06 14.82
CA ILE A 70 -23.81 6.44 15.68
C ILE A 70 -22.62 6.75 14.80
N ASN A 71 -22.02 7.95 14.96
CA ASN A 71 -20.90 8.37 14.14
C ASN A 71 -19.70 7.43 14.33
N VAL A 72 -18.97 7.20 13.24
CA VAL A 72 -17.87 6.20 13.21
C VAL A 72 -16.58 6.68 13.88
N LEU A 73 -16.39 7.99 14.04
CA LEU A 73 -15.21 8.59 14.64
C LEU A 73 -15.47 9.08 16.07
N ASP A 74 -16.64 9.67 16.33
CA ASP A 74 -17.05 10.15 17.66
C ASP A 74 -18.44 9.61 18.03
N GLU A 75 -18.50 8.56 18.85
CA GLU A 75 -19.77 7.89 19.19
C GLU A 75 -20.74 8.77 20.00
N SER A 76 -20.32 9.94 20.49
CA SER A 76 -21.23 10.91 21.12
C SER A 76 -22.11 11.66 20.11
N VAL A 77 -21.69 11.69 18.84
CA VAL A 77 -22.46 12.25 17.73
C VAL A 77 -23.42 11.19 17.21
N ILE A 78 -24.70 11.37 17.49
CA ILE A 78 -25.78 10.44 17.13
C ILE A 78 -26.88 11.14 16.33
N LEU A 79 -27.60 10.37 15.52
CA LEU A 79 -28.85 10.79 14.89
C LEU A 79 -29.92 9.72 15.15
N SER A 80 -31.14 10.15 15.49
CA SER A 80 -32.28 9.25 15.48
C SER A 80 -32.63 8.83 14.05
N LYS A 81 -33.44 7.78 13.89
CA LYS A 81 -33.94 7.38 12.57
C LYS A 81 -34.77 8.49 11.92
N GLU A 82 -35.61 9.16 12.71
CA GLU A 82 -36.45 10.26 12.25
C GLU A 82 -35.63 11.47 11.80
N GLU A 83 -34.52 11.76 12.48
CA GLU A 83 -33.58 12.82 12.08
C GLU A 83 -32.85 12.42 10.79
N ALA A 84 -32.33 11.20 10.72
CA ALA A 84 -31.60 10.71 9.56
C ALA A 84 -32.46 10.63 8.29
N ASP A 85 -33.76 10.32 8.42
CA ASP A 85 -34.70 10.23 7.29
C ASP A 85 -35.02 11.61 6.67
N GLN A 86 -34.60 12.72 7.29
CA GLN A 86 -34.70 14.08 6.71
C GLN A 86 -33.59 14.38 5.70
N TYR A 87 -32.53 13.56 5.66
CA TYR A 87 -31.35 13.78 4.83
C TYR A 87 -31.19 12.66 3.80
N GLU A 88 -30.44 12.94 2.74
CA GLU A 88 -30.03 11.89 1.82
C GLU A 88 -29.11 10.90 2.53
N ARG A 89 -29.52 9.63 2.54
CA ARG A 89 -28.79 8.53 3.14
C ARG A 89 -28.28 7.59 2.06
N ILE A 90 -26.96 7.51 1.93
CA ILE A 90 -26.26 6.66 0.99
C ILE A 90 -25.68 5.48 1.78
N LYS A 91 -26.09 4.26 1.45
CA LYS A 91 -25.45 3.06 2.02
C LYS A 91 -24.00 3.03 1.56
N VAL A 92 -23.07 2.67 2.45
CA VAL A 92 -21.66 2.52 2.08
C VAL A 92 -21.48 1.21 1.29
N THR A 93 -22.01 1.16 0.08
CA THR A 93 -21.82 0.09 -0.90
C THR A 93 -20.85 0.49 -2.00
N GLY A 94 -20.42 -0.50 -2.76
CA GLY A 94 -19.06 -0.54 -3.27
C GLY A 94 -18.67 0.07 -4.57
N SER A 95 -19.40 1.03 -5.09
CA SER A 95 -19.08 1.58 -6.40
C SER A 95 -19.32 3.08 -6.43
N GLY A 96 -18.23 3.82 -6.22
CA GLY A 96 -18.17 5.25 -6.47
C GLY A 96 -16.91 5.56 -7.24
N ASP A 97 -17.06 5.70 -8.56
CA ASP A 97 -16.02 6.13 -9.50
C ASP A 97 -15.65 7.58 -9.20
N GLY A 98 -14.50 7.76 -8.54
CA GLY A 98 -14.04 9.07 -8.09
C GLY A 98 -12.53 9.12 -8.14
N TYR A 99 -12.01 9.85 -9.14
CA TYR A 99 -10.61 10.20 -9.38
C TYR A 99 -9.71 10.03 -8.14
N GLY A 100 -8.81 9.05 -8.19
CA GLY A 100 -7.64 8.95 -7.30
C GLY A 100 -7.93 8.69 -5.82
N ARG A 101 -9.18 8.49 -5.39
CA ARG A 101 -9.49 8.13 -4.00
C ARG A 101 -9.45 6.63 -3.84
N ARG A 102 -8.84 6.17 -2.75
CA ARG A 102 -8.79 4.77 -2.34
C ARG A 102 -10.19 4.27 -1.93
N ASN A 103 -11.15 4.27 -2.85
CA ASN A 103 -12.45 3.67 -2.61
C ASN A 103 -12.36 2.20 -2.98
N ILE A 104 -11.73 1.40 -2.10
CA ILE A 104 -12.04 -0.03 -2.05
C ILE A 104 -13.35 -0.06 -1.27
N LEU A 105 -14.46 -0.07 -1.99
CA LEU A 105 -15.77 -0.15 -1.35
C LEU A 105 -16.55 -1.40 -1.79
N SER A 106 -16.04 -2.23 -2.70
CA SER A 106 -16.72 -3.43 -3.18
C SER A 106 -17.19 -4.34 -2.04
N VAL A 107 -18.21 -5.14 -2.33
CA VAL A 107 -18.51 -6.33 -1.53
C VAL A 107 -17.29 -7.26 -1.51
N ASP A 108 -17.27 -8.20 -0.58
CA ASP A 108 -16.25 -9.23 -0.54
C ASP A 108 -16.24 -10.02 -1.86
N PRO A 109 -15.13 -10.02 -2.62
CA PRO A 109 -15.11 -10.68 -3.93
C PRO A 109 -15.17 -12.21 -3.84
N ARG A 110 -15.07 -12.79 -2.64
CA ARG A 110 -15.14 -14.24 -2.44
C ARG A 110 -16.59 -14.76 -2.40
N ASP A 111 -17.49 -14.00 -1.77
CA ASP A 111 -18.87 -14.44 -1.50
C ASP A 111 -19.95 -13.38 -1.82
N GLY A 112 -19.56 -12.16 -2.20
CA GLY A 112 -20.46 -11.06 -2.50
C GLY A 112 -21.07 -10.38 -1.27
N LEU A 113 -20.67 -10.73 -0.05
CA LEU A 113 -21.21 -10.13 1.17
C LEU A 113 -20.63 -8.73 1.43
N ASP A 114 -21.46 -7.85 1.99
CA ASP A 114 -21.02 -6.54 2.41
C ASP A 114 -20.36 -6.61 3.80
N PRO A 115 -19.06 -6.34 3.97
CA PRO A 115 -18.41 -6.34 5.28
C PRO A 115 -18.93 -5.25 6.23
N LEU A 116 -19.57 -4.19 5.73
CA LEU A 116 -20.13 -3.10 6.55
C LEU A 116 -21.63 -2.85 6.23
N PRO A 117 -22.50 -3.85 6.45
CA PRO A 117 -23.89 -3.81 5.95
C PRO A 117 -24.75 -2.71 6.59
N ASP A 118 -24.38 -2.27 7.79
CA ASP A 118 -25.10 -1.27 8.59
C ASP A 118 -24.42 0.10 8.59
N TYR A 119 -23.54 0.40 7.62
CA TYR A 119 -22.83 1.68 7.56
C TYR A 119 -23.39 2.58 6.46
N TYR A 120 -23.51 3.87 6.78
CA TYR A 120 -24.17 4.87 5.94
C TYR A 120 -23.40 6.19 5.92
N LYS A 121 -23.43 6.86 4.77
CA LYS A 121 -23.12 8.28 4.61
C LYS A 121 -24.43 9.05 4.66
N ILE A 122 -24.54 10.03 5.54
CA ILE A 122 -25.74 10.87 5.68
C ILE A 122 -25.34 12.31 5.36
N LEU A 123 -25.98 12.93 4.36
CA LEU A 123 -25.64 14.26 3.86
C LEU A 123 -26.15 15.37 4.79
N THR A 124 -25.52 15.47 5.95
CA THR A 124 -25.73 16.53 6.94
C THR A 124 -24.40 16.82 7.65
N PRO A 125 -24.05 18.10 7.88
CA PRO A 125 -22.85 18.44 8.64
C PRO A 125 -23.00 18.04 10.10
N ASN A 126 -21.91 17.64 10.74
CA ASN A 126 -21.93 17.11 12.11
C ASN A 126 -20.80 17.63 13.01
N GLY A 127 -20.03 18.61 12.54
CA GLY A 127 -18.89 19.20 13.23
C GLY A 127 -17.59 18.40 13.08
N ILE A 128 -17.58 17.31 12.32
CA ILE A 128 -16.44 16.45 12.09
C ILE A 128 -16.01 16.57 10.63
N GLN A 129 -14.70 16.50 10.41
CA GLN A 129 -14.15 16.58 9.06
C GLN A 129 -14.49 15.32 8.24
N ASP A 130 -15.25 15.51 7.15
CA ASP A 130 -15.68 14.51 6.18
C ASP A 130 -14.60 13.46 5.85
N VAL A 131 -13.39 13.94 5.52
CA VAL A 131 -12.27 13.11 5.07
C VAL A 131 -11.80 12.14 6.16
N ARG A 132 -11.88 12.55 7.43
CA ARG A 132 -11.45 11.71 8.57
C ARG A 132 -12.45 10.59 8.82
N GLU A 133 -13.74 10.88 8.71
CA GLU A 133 -14.79 9.88 8.88
C GLU A 133 -14.77 8.85 7.76
N GLN A 134 -14.61 9.29 6.50
CA GLN A 134 -14.44 8.39 5.36
C GLN A 134 -13.26 7.43 5.57
N ASP A 135 -12.13 7.95 6.06
CA ASP A 135 -10.94 7.16 6.32
C ASP A 135 -11.19 6.04 7.34
N VAL A 136 -11.94 6.32 8.42
CA VAL A 136 -12.30 5.32 9.43
C VAL A 136 -13.15 4.19 8.82
N VAL A 137 -14.19 4.54 8.07
CA VAL A 137 -15.06 3.52 7.43
C VAL A 137 -14.27 2.68 6.45
N PHE A 138 -13.41 3.31 5.65
CA PHE A 138 -12.53 2.65 4.71
C PHE A 138 -11.60 1.63 5.40
N TYR A 139 -10.90 2.00 6.48
CA TYR A 139 -10.04 1.06 7.21
C TYR A 139 -10.83 -0.06 7.90
N ARG A 140 -12.02 0.22 8.43
CA ARG A 140 -12.89 -0.82 9.02
C ARG A 140 -13.28 -1.86 7.97
N ARG A 141 -13.65 -1.45 6.76
CA ARG A 141 -13.99 -2.36 5.64
C ARG A 141 -12.81 -3.26 5.29
N ILE A 142 -11.64 -2.65 5.12
CA ILE A 142 -10.42 -3.33 4.70
C ILE A 142 -9.99 -4.37 5.72
N ASN A 143 -10.00 -4.01 6.99
CA ASN A 143 -9.66 -4.95 8.05
C ASN A 143 -10.60 -6.16 8.06
N LYS A 144 -11.90 -5.97 7.81
CA LYS A 144 -12.85 -7.07 7.70
C LYS A 144 -12.60 -7.96 6.48
N LEU A 145 -12.33 -7.36 5.30
CA LEU A 145 -11.98 -8.11 4.09
C LEU A 145 -10.70 -8.95 4.29
N LEU A 146 -9.76 -8.44 5.07
CA LEU A 146 -8.52 -9.15 5.43
C LEU A 146 -8.68 -10.12 6.62
N GLY A 147 -9.90 -10.40 7.06
CA GLY A 147 -10.15 -11.39 8.10
C GLY A 147 -9.76 -10.96 9.52
N ALA A 148 -9.55 -9.67 9.78
CA ALA A 148 -9.22 -9.20 11.12
C ALA A 148 -10.34 -9.52 12.12
N ASN A 149 -10.06 -10.38 13.09
CA ASN A 149 -10.99 -10.70 14.16
C ASN A 149 -11.14 -9.52 15.14
N LYS A 150 -12.35 -9.32 15.71
CA LYS A 150 -12.68 -8.24 16.65
C LYS A 150 -11.79 -8.19 17.89
N GLU A 151 -11.26 -9.33 18.33
CA GLU A 151 -10.41 -9.45 19.52
C GLU A 151 -8.91 -9.31 19.22
N SER A 152 -8.51 -9.17 17.95
CA SER A 152 -7.11 -9.00 17.60
C SER A 152 -6.70 -7.53 17.62
N THR A 153 -5.38 -7.33 17.57
CA THR A 153 -4.74 -6.02 17.47
C THR A 153 -5.15 -5.23 16.23
N GLY A 154 -5.99 -5.78 15.33
CA GLY A 154 -6.24 -5.26 13.99
C GLY A 154 -4.97 -5.22 13.13
N MET A 155 -3.88 -5.82 13.60
CA MET A 155 -2.66 -6.08 12.87
C MET A 155 -2.62 -7.57 12.54
N HIS A 156 -1.92 -7.89 11.46
CA HIS A 156 -1.72 -9.25 11.04
C HIS A 156 -0.72 -9.95 11.98
N PRO A 157 -0.89 -11.23 12.39
CA PRO A 157 0.03 -11.93 13.30
C PRO A 157 1.51 -11.91 12.88
N MET A 158 1.77 -11.86 11.57
CA MET A 158 3.13 -11.66 11.02
C MET A 158 3.80 -10.37 11.54
N THR A 159 3.04 -9.30 11.75
CA THR A 159 3.57 -8.06 12.33
C THR A 159 4.15 -8.33 13.72
N ASP A 160 3.40 -9.00 14.58
CA ASP A 160 3.84 -9.32 15.95
C ASP A 160 5.08 -10.25 15.93
N PHE A 161 5.05 -11.28 15.08
CA PHE A 161 6.19 -12.17 14.88
C PHE A 161 7.46 -11.42 14.42
N MET A 162 7.34 -10.50 13.48
CA MET A 162 8.49 -9.69 13.03
C MET A 162 9.05 -8.84 14.17
N GLU A 163 8.19 -8.22 14.99
CA GLU A 163 8.65 -7.39 16.11
C GLU A 163 9.43 -8.21 17.14
N GLU A 164 8.90 -9.39 17.51
CA GLU A 164 9.56 -10.34 18.42
C GLU A 164 10.90 -10.83 17.85
N TYR A 165 10.86 -11.37 16.64
CA TYR A 165 12.05 -11.91 15.97
C TYR A 165 13.15 -10.86 15.82
N LEU A 166 12.81 -9.65 15.34
CA LEU A 166 13.79 -8.58 15.16
C LEU A 166 14.30 -8.06 16.50
N THR A 167 13.47 -8.02 17.54
CA THR A 167 13.93 -7.65 18.90
C THR A 167 14.99 -8.64 19.39
N ASP A 168 14.73 -9.93 19.26
CA ASP A 168 15.65 -10.98 19.67
C ASP A 168 16.91 -11.00 18.80
N PHE A 169 16.76 -10.88 17.48
CA PHE A 169 17.89 -10.76 16.56
C PHE A 169 18.80 -9.59 16.94
N MET A 170 18.22 -8.41 17.19
CA MET A 170 19.00 -7.22 17.54
C MET A 170 19.69 -7.38 18.89
N LYS A 171 19.00 -7.97 19.88
CA LYS A 171 19.58 -8.26 21.21
C LYS A 171 20.72 -9.26 21.11
N ASN A 172 20.57 -10.33 20.34
CA ASN A 172 21.56 -11.40 20.24
C ASN A 172 22.81 -10.96 19.47
N ASN A 173 22.66 -10.13 18.43
CA ASN A 173 23.79 -9.68 17.60
C ASN A 173 24.43 -8.37 18.10
N PHE A 174 23.67 -7.47 18.72
CA PHE A 174 24.16 -6.16 19.12
C PHE A 174 24.14 -5.91 20.63
N GLY A 175 23.46 -6.75 21.41
CA GLY A 175 23.33 -6.59 22.86
C GLY A 175 22.65 -5.27 23.22
N ASN A 176 23.17 -4.61 24.25
CA ASN A 176 22.67 -3.30 24.69
C ASN A 176 23.17 -2.13 23.82
N ARG A 177 23.99 -2.37 22.78
CA ARG A 177 24.53 -1.31 21.91
C ARG A 177 23.48 -0.73 20.97
N VAL A 178 22.46 -1.52 20.61
CA VAL A 178 21.38 -1.10 19.73
C VAL A 178 20.05 -1.50 20.35
N LYS A 179 19.11 -0.55 20.41
CA LYS A 179 17.75 -0.79 20.87
C LYS A 179 16.78 -0.57 19.71
N ILE A 180 16.07 -1.64 19.34
CA ILE A 180 14.98 -1.55 18.37
C ILE A 180 13.65 -1.28 19.06
N ARG A 181 12.82 -0.47 18.41
CA ARG A 181 11.45 -0.13 18.79
C ARG A 181 10.62 0.00 17.52
N PHE A 182 9.36 -0.40 17.62
CA PHE A 182 8.42 -0.39 16.52
C PHE A 182 7.38 0.69 16.76
N GLY A 183 6.93 1.29 15.68
CA GLY A 183 5.85 2.25 15.70
C GLY A 183 5.22 2.35 14.33
N MET A 184 3.93 2.62 14.32
CA MET A 184 3.13 2.66 13.11
C MET A 184 2.96 4.09 12.60
N TYR A 185 2.49 4.25 11.36
CA TYR A 185 2.01 5.55 10.89
C TYR A 185 0.84 6.04 11.71
N GLU A 186 -0.06 5.15 12.11
CA GLU A 186 -1.13 5.49 13.02
C GLU A 186 -1.24 4.52 14.18
N LYS A 187 -1.64 5.08 15.33
CA LYS A 187 -1.82 4.26 16.53
C LYS A 187 -3.03 3.36 16.35
N ASN A 188 -2.92 2.16 16.89
CA ASN A 188 -4.08 1.35 17.19
C ASN A 188 -4.22 1.30 18.72
N ALA A 189 -5.29 1.89 19.24
CA ALA A 189 -5.48 2.06 20.69
C ALA A 189 -5.40 0.70 21.41
N GLY A 190 -4.54 0.62 22.43
CA GLY A 190 -4.28 -0.62 23.18
C GLY A 190 -3.23 -1.55 22.56
N TYR A 191 -2.77 -1.29 21.33
CA TYR A 191 -1.94 -2.24 20.57
C TYR A 191 -0.64 -1.66 20.04
N SER A 192 -0.68 -0.47 19.42
CA SER A 192 0.51 0.12 18.81
C SER A 192 0.59 1.62 19.05
N ALA A 193 1.82 2.12 19.16
CA ALA A 193 2.13 3.53 19.24
C ALA A 193 2.48 4.08 17.85
N ARG A 194 2.32 5.41 17.69
CA ARG A 194 2.85 6.08 16.51
C ARG A 194 4.38 6.11 16.58
N HIS A 195 5.06 5.96 15.45
CA HIS A 195 6.52 5.96 15.40
C HIS A 195 7.16 7.27 15.90
N ASP A 196 6.49 8.40 15.77
CA ASP A 196 6.93 9.69 16.31
C ASP A 196 6.76 9.79 17.84
N ASP A 197 5.73 9.17 18.42
CA ASP A 197 5.61 9.03 19.88
C ASP A 197 6.67 8.08 20.44
N VAL A 198 7.00 7.01 19.71
CA VAL A 198 8.07 6.07 20.06
C VAL A 198 9.43 6.78 20.05
N ALA A 199 9.74 7.51 18.96
CA ALA A 199 10.96 8.29 18.85
C ALA A 199 11.06 9.36 19.95
N TRP A 200 9.97 10.07 20.22
CA TRP A 200 9.88 11.03 21.33
C TRP A 200 10.18 10.39 22.68
N ALA A 201 9.57 9.24 22.98
CA ALA A 201 9.80 8.52 24.23
C ALA A 201 11.27 8.11 24.38
N MET A 202 11.88 7.57 23.31
CA MET A 202 13.30 7.22 23.29
C MET A 202 14.22 8.42 23.54
N ALA A 203 13.96 9.56 22.88
CA ALA A 203 14.73 10.79 23.08
C ALA A 203 14.56 11.37 24.50
N ARG A 204 13.38 11.19 25.10
CA ARG A 204 13.09 11.64 26.46
C ARG A 204 13.77 10.76 27.52
N TRP A 205 13.79 9.45 27.35
CA TRP A 205 14.46 8.51 28.27
C TRP A 205 15.97 8.78 28.37
N GLY A 206 16.59 9.26 27.30
CA GLY A 206 18.03 9.51 27.25
C GLY A 206 18.84 8.24 27.03
N GLY A 207 20.17 8.38 26.95
CA GLY A 207 21.09 7.27 26.69
C GLY A 207 21.29 6.90 25.22
N PHE A 208 20.61 7.60 24.29
CA PHE A 208 20.79 7.45 22.85
C PHE A 208 21.36 8.74 22.27
N THR A 209 22.42 8.65 21.47
CA THR A 209 22.99 9.79 20.72
C THR A 209 22.63 9.75 19.24
N ASN A 210 22.26 8.58 18.73
CA ASN A 210 21.89 8.35 17.33
C ASN A 210 20.55 7.61 17.29
N MET A 211 19.66 8.06 16.41
CA MET A 211 18.39 7.41 16.15
C MET A 211 18.30 7.09 14.66
N LEU A 212 18.18 5.81 14.33
CA LEU A 212 18.09 5.33 12.96
C LEU A 212 16.65 4.92 12.65
N LEU A 213 16.00 5.67 11.77
CA LEU A 213 14.68 5.37 11.26
C LEU A 213 14.80 4.40 10.08
N THR A 214 14.10 3.28 10.16
CA THR A 214 13.99 2.29 9.10
C THR A 214 12.54 1.90 8.91
N ARG A 215 12.21 1.50 7.70
CA ARG A 215 10.89 1.00 7.31
C ARG A 215 11.03 -0.42 6.76
N GLU A 216 9.93 -1.10 6.54
CA GLU A 216 9.83 -2.39 5.87
C GLU A 216 9.60 -2.24 4.35
N THR A 217 10.31 -1.34 3.67
CA THR A 217 10.16 -1.16 2.20
C THR A 217 11.41 -1.53 1.42
N THR A 218 11.20 -1.95 0.18
CA THR A 218 12.25 -2.44 -0.70
C THR A 218 12.59 -1.43 -1.79
N ASP A 219 12.06 -0.20 -1.76
CA ASP A 219 12.40 0.88 -2.70
C ASP A 219 12.64 2.17 -1.94
N HIS A 220 13.50 3.02 -2.50
CA HIS A 220 13.58 4.38 -2.01
C HIS A 220 12.32 5.14 -2.43
N ASN A 221 11.33 5.13 -1.55
CA ASN A 221 10.13 5.94 -1.62
C ASN A 221 10.35 7.22 -0.80
N PHE A 222 10.50 8.37 -1.48
CA PHE A 222 10.74 9.65 -0.83
C PHE A 222 9.58 10.05 0.09
N TYR A 223 8.34 9.83 -0.36
CA TYR A 223 7.15 10.16 0.42
C TYR A 223 7.08 9.38 1.73
N ALA A 224 7.17 8.06 1.66
CA ALA A 224 7.08 7.21 2.84
C ALA A 224 8.24 7.45 3.82
N ASN A 225 9.46 7.57 3.31
CA ASN A 225 10.65 7.70 4.15
C ASN A 225 10.78 9.12 4.74
N HIS A 226 10.56 10.17 3.95
CA HIS A 226 10.74 11.54 4.41
C HIS A 226 9.47 12.10 5.03
N PHE A 227 8.38 12.21 4.28
CA PHE A 227 7.17 12.90 4.77
C PHE A 227 6.46 12.13 5.86
N MET A 228 6.22 10.84 5.64
CA MET A 228 5.40 10.04 6.56
C MET A 228 6.16 9.60 7.81
N THR A 229 7.49 9.45 7.69
CA THR A 229 8.36 8.94 8.75
C THR A 229 9.25 10.04 9.31
N ARG A 230 10.35 10.38 8.63
CA ARG A 230 11.39 11.28 9.17
C ARG A 230 10.87 12.64 9.60
N ASN A 231 10.09 13.31 8.76
CA ASN A 231 9.64 14.69 8.99
C ASN A 231 8.63 14.75 10.14
N LYS A 232 7.80 13.72 10.31
CA LYS A 232 6.89 13.63 11.48
C LYS A 232 7.65 13.39 12.78
N VAL A 233 8.69 12.54 12.75
CA VAL A 233 9.59 12.35 13.91
C VAL A 233 10.32 13.66 14.24
N ASP A 234 10.94 14.30 13.26
CA ASP A 234 11.66 15.57 13.44
C ASP A 234 10.73 16.66 13.99
N TYR A 235 9.53 16.79 13.44
CA TYR A 235 8.50 17.71 13.93
C TYR A 235 8.18 17.47 15.40
N ARG A 236 7.90 16.21 15.78
CA ARG A 236 7.54 15.84 17.16
C ARG A 236 8.68 16.11 18.14
N LEU A 237 9.92 15.81 17.75
CA LEU A 237 11.11 16.06 18.57
C LEU A 237 11.37 17.57 18.73
N CYS A 238 11.23 18.33 17.64
CA CYS A 238 11.42 19.78 17.63
C CYS A 238 10.39 20.50 18.50
N GLN A 239 9.10 20.21 18.31
CA GLN A 239 8.01 20.75 19.13
C GLN A 239 8.12 20.39 20.62
N SER A 240 8.87 19.34 20.95
CA SER A 240 9.12 18.92 22.33
C SER A 240 10.45 19.42 22.91
N GLY A 241 11.23 20.22 22.16
CA GLY A 241 12.56 20.68 22.59
C GLY A 241 13.61 19.56 22.71
N LEU A 242 13.41 18.44 21.98
CA LEU A 242 14.28 17.26 22.02
C LEU A 242 15.10 17.05 20.75
N LYS A 243 15.00 17.94 19.75
CA LYS A 243 15.67 17.81 18.44
C LYS A 243 17.17 17.57 18.56
N ASP A 244 17.85 18.32 19.44
CA ASP A 244 19.31 18.24 19.58
C ASP A 244 19.79 17.10 20.48
N ARG A 245 18.87 16.30 21.06
CA ARG A 245 19.25 15.17 21.93
C ARG A 245 19.71 13.95 21.16
N VAL A 246 19.25 13.79 19.92
CA VAL A 246 19.54 12.61 19.09
C VAL A 246 19.88 13.04 17.67
N ALA A 247 20.95 12.46 17.11
CA ALA A 247 21.23 12.57 15.69
C ALA A 247 20.26 11.67 14.90
N LEU A 248 19.24 12.28 14.28
CA LEU A 248 18.24 11.57 13.50
C LEU A 248 18.76 11.21 12.10
N LYS A 249 18.77 9.91 11.79
CA LYS A 249 19.19 9.34 10.50
C LYS A 249 18.08 8.46 9.95
N GLN A 250 18.00 8.31 8.63
CA GLN A 250 17.06 7.41 7.94
C GLN A 250 17.86 6.47 7.05
N ILE A 251 17.54 5.18 7.04
CA ILE A 251 18.11 4.23 6.07
C ILE A 251 17.46 4.49 4.71
N ARG A 252 18.28 4.75 3.68
CA ARG A 252 17.82 4.70 2.29
C ARG A 252 17.66 3.24 1.90
N GLN A 253 16.42 2.81 1.70
CA GLN A 253 16.12 1.44 1.32
C GLN A 253 16.25 1.26 -0.19
N VAL A 254 16.78 0.13 -0.62
CA VAL A 254 17.04 -0.16 -2.03
C VAL A 254 16.81 -1.66 -2.27
N GLY A 255 15.96 -2.01 -3.23
CA GLY A 255 15.45 -3.38 -3.44
C GLY A 255 16.37 -4.26 -4.26
N ARG A 256 17.67 -3.99 -4.17
CA ARG A 256 18.73 -4.70 -4.88
C ARG A 256 19.80 -5.19 -3.91
N THR A 257 19.46 -5.33 -2.63
CA THR A 257 20.34 -5.96 -1.64
C THR A 257 20.40 -7.47 -1.89
N PRO A 258 21.56 -8.11 -1.66
CA PRO A 258 21.67 -9.56 -1.73
C PRO A 258 20.64 -10.28 -0.86
N GLU A 259 20.40 -9.79 0.35
CA GLU A 259 19.44 -10.35 1.31
C GLU A 259 18.02 -10.35 0.77
N TYR A 260 17.61 -9.27 0.10
CA TYR A 260 16.28 -9.18 -0.50
C TYR A 260 16.13 -10.15 -1.67
N ASN A 261 17.11 -10.20 -2.58
CA ASN A 261 17.06 -11.12 -3.72
C ASN A 261 17.08 -12.59 -3.28
N LEU A 262 17.89 -12.94 -2.28
CA LEU A 262 17.92 -14.28 -1.71
C LEU A 262 16.59 -14.66 -1.05
N MET A 263 15.93 -13.73 -0.36
CA MET A 263 14.59 -13.93 0.19
C MET A 263 13.57 -14.23 -0.94
N LEU A 264 13.60 -13.47 -2.04
CA LEU A 264 12.72 -13.73 -3.19
C LEU A 264 12.97 -15.09 -3.82
N LEU A 265 14.25 -15.49 -4.00
CA LEU A 265 14.60 -16.83 -4.49
C LEU A 265 14.05 -17.93 -3.56
N HIS A 266 14.26 -17.78 -2.25
CA HIS A 266 13.79 -18.74 -1.26
C HIS A 266 12.26 -18.90 -1.29
N ASN A 267 11.53 -17.78 -1.38
CA ASN A 267 10.08 -17.79 -1.47
C ASN A 267 9.58 -18.43 -2.77
N MET A 268 10.30 -18.24 -3.89
CA MET A 268 9.96 -18.82 -5.18
C MET A 268 10.26 -20.33 -5.25
N LYS A 269 11.26 -20.80 -4.49
CA LYS A 269 11.77 -22.18 -4.53
C LYS A 269 10.68 -23.24 -4.45
N ARG A 270 9.74 -23.09 -3.50
CA ARG A 270 8.67 -24.08 -3.29
C ARG A 270 7.69 -24.22 -4.47
N TYR A 271 7.63 -23.23 -5.35
CA TYR A 271 6.78 -23.27 -6.54
C TYR A 271 7.53 -23.77 -7.76
N ILE A 272 8.76 -23.28 -7.95
CA ILE A 272 9.56 -23.69 -9.10
C ILE A 272 9.88 -25.19 -9.05
N GLU A 273 10.09 -25.75 -7.84
CA GLU A 273 10.35 -27.17 -7.62
C GLU A 273 9.20 -28.11 -7.96
N GLN A 274 7.99 -27.59 -8.19
CA GLN A 274 6.83 -28.39 -8.62
C GLN A 274 6.90 -28.76 -10.10
N TYR A 275 7.71 -28.06 -10.89
CA TYR A 275 7.84 -28.29 -12.32
C TYR A 275 8.98 -29.27 -12.64
N PRO A 276 8.79 -30.18 -13.62
CA PRO A 276 9.85 -31.06 -14.11
C PRO A 276 11.10 -30.31 -14.57
N ASP A 277 12.25 -30.96 -14.47
CA ASP A 277 13.52 -30.41 -14.97
C ASP A 277 13.45 -30.21 -16.50
N GLY A 278 14.07 -29.14 -16.97
CA GLY A 278 14.10 -28.74 -18.39
C GLY A 278 12.85 -28.02 -18.89
N GLU A 279 11.76 -27.99 -18.11
CA GLU A 279 10.57 -27.19 -18.46
C GLU A 279 10.89 -25.69 -18.52
N GLU A 280 10.16 -25.00 -19.40
CA GLU A 280 10.22 -23.55 -19.46
C GLU A 280 9.34 -22.94 -18.38
N ILE A 281 9.89 -21.96 -17.65
CA ILE A 281 9.20 -21.23 -16.59
C ILE A 281 9.28 -19.74 -16.90
N SER A 282 8.13 -19.14 -17.19
CA SER A 282 8.03 -17.70 -17.42
C SER A 282 7.81 -16.96 -16.10
N LEU A 283 8.62 -15.92 -15.85
CA LEU A 283 8.57 -15.16 -14.61
C LEU A 283 8.05 -13.73 -14.87
N ILE A 284 6.91 -13.42 -14.27
CA ILE A 284 6.34 -12.07 -14.28
C ILE A 284 6.73 -11.38 -12.98
N TYR A 285 7.63 -10.41 -13.04
CA TYR A 285 7.95 -9.58 -11.87
C TYR A 285 6.98 -8.41 -11.78
N ALA A 286 6.26 -8.31 -10.67
CA ALA A 286 5.25 -7.27 -10.49
C ALA A 286 5.59 -6.39 -9.28
N THR A 287 5.87 -5.11 -9.51
CA THR A 287 6.15 -4.16 -8.42
C THR A 287 4.90 -3.36 -8.03
N TYR A 288 4.81 -3.04 -6.75
CA TYR A 288 4.03 -1.89 -6.29
C TYR A 288 4.71 -0.60 -6.76
N GLY A 289 3.96 0.31 -7.40
CA GLY A 289 4.52 1.58 -7.85
C GLY A 289 3.47 2.52 -8.45
N LEU A 290 3.83 3.81 -8.49
CA LEU A 290 3.09 4.88 -9.15
C LEU A 290 3.76 5.15 -10.50
N PRO A 291 3.45 4.40 -11.57
CA PRO A 291 3.90 4.79 -12.89
C PRO A 291 3.32 6.17 -13.21
N TRP A 292 4.17 7.19 -13.33
CA TRP A 292 3.72 8.46 -13.87
C TRP A 292 3.71 8.33 -15.39
N PRO A 293 2.63 8.75 -16.09
CA PRO A 293 2.68 8.79 -17.53
C PRO A 293 3.70 9.86 -17.91
N GLY A 294 4.87 9.42 -18.34
CA GLY A 294 5.80 10.30 -19.00
C GLY A 294 5.18 10.88 -20.29
N ARG A 295 5.88 11.80 -20.92
CA ARG A 295 5.32 12.53 -22.07
C ARG A 295 5.52 11.71 -23.34
N ASN A 296 4.57 11.74 -24.26
CA ASN A 296 4.81 11.33 -25.64
C ASN A 296 5.46 12.52 -26.38
N PRO A 297 6.63 12.38 -27.05
CA PRO A 297 7.36 11.14 -27.40
C PRO A 297 8.51 10.74 -26.45
N GLU A 298 8.67 11.42 -25.32
CA GLU A 298 9.75 11.20 -24.35
C GLU A 298 9.66 9.85 -23.60
N GLY A 299 8.52 9.15 -23.70
CA GLY A 299 8.24 7.86 -23.07
C GLY A 299 7.80 7.99 -21.61
N PRO A 300 7.46 6.88 -20.94
CA PRO A 300 6.77 6.83 -19.65
C PRO A 300 7.61 7.29 -18.45
N LEU A 301 8.92 7.46 -18.62
CA LEU A 301 9.82 8.03 -17.61
C LEU A 301 10.40 9.38 -18.05
N GLY A 302 9.93 9.92 -19.18
CA GLY A 302 10.44 11.15 -19.78
C GLY A 302 10.02 12.44 -19.05
N ALA A 303 9.02 12.36 -18.17
CA ALA A 303 8.53 13.51 -17.41
C ALA A 303 8.74 13.34 -15.90
N PRO A 304 9.17 14.39 -15.19
CA PRO A 304 9.14 14.39 -13.73
C PRO A 304 7.68 14.32 -13.26
N HIS A 305 7.45 13.59 -12.17
CA HIS A 305 6.15 13.57 -11.50
C HIS A 305 5.75 15.02 -11.11
N PRO A 306 4.49 15.48 -11.26
CA PRO A 306 4.08 16.82 -10.85
C PRO A 306 4.39 17.12 -9.38
N TRP A 307 4.23 16.09 -8.55
CA TRP A 307 4.63 16.05 -7.15
C TRP A 307 6.05 15.55 -6.93
N ILE A 308 7.02 15.72 -7.85
CA ILE A 308 8.37 15.15 -7.70
C ILE A 308 9.08 15.60 -6.41
N LYS A 309 8.70 16.77 -5.88
CA LYS A 309 9.18 17.28 -4.59
C LYS A 309 8.62 16.49 -3.40
N GLU A 310 7.54 15.76 -3.58
CA GLU A 310 6.81 15.00 -2.56
C GLU A 310 6.88 13.47 -2.77
N VAL A 311 6.73 13.05 -4.02
CA VAL A 311 6.59 11.67 -4.50
C VAL A 311 7.67 11.40 -5.52
N TYR A 312 8.72 10.73 -5.05
CA TYR A 312 9.70 10.08 -5.89
C TYR A 312 9.81 8.61 -5.47
N HIS A 313 9.77 7.72 -6.45
CA HIS A 313 10.11 6.32 -6.30
C HIS A 313 11.36 6.03 -7.12
N GLU A 314 12.33 5.34 -6.52
CA GLU A 314 13.44 4.78 -7.28
C GLU A 314 12.93 3.83 -8.36
N ASN A 315 13.64 3.77 -9.49
CA ASN A 315 13.24 2.95 -10.63
C ASN A 315 13.21 1.45 -10.25
N ALA A 316 12.01 0.95 -9.98
CA ALA A 316 11.78 -0.44 -9.60
C ALA A 316 12.18 -1.44 -10.70
N PHE A 317 12.37 -1.00 -11.94
CA PHE A 317 12.93 -1.83 -13.00
C PHE A 317 14.37 -2.27 -12.70
N ASN A 318 15.17 -1.46 -11.98
CA ASN A 318 16.50 -1.87 -11.56
C ASN A 318 16.46 -2.96 -10.47
N ASN A 319 15.42 -2.98 -9.63
CA ASN A 319 15.21 -4.07 -8.67
C ASN A 319 14.87 -5.36 -9.42
N TYR A 320 14.00 -5.27 -10.44
CA TYR A 320 13.73 -6.39 -11.35
C TYR A 320 14.99 -6.92 -12.02
N LEU A 321 15.82 -6.06 -12.61
CA LEU A 321 17.06 -6.51 -13.26
C LEU A 321 18.01 -7.19 -12.25
N SER A 322 18.10 -6.66 -11.02
CA SER A 322 18.87 -7.32 -9.96
C SER A 322 18.33 -8.71 -9.64
N PHE A 323 17.01 -8.83 -9.45
CA PHE A 323 16.35 -10.11 -9.16
C PHE A 323 16.53 -11.11 -10.31
N LYS A 324 16.34 -10.66 -11.55
CA LYS A 324 16.53 -11.45 -12.77
C LYS A 324 17.89 -12.15 -12.78
N ARG A 325 18.98 -11.43 -12.45
CA ARG A 325 20.33 -12.04 -12.39
C ARG A 325 20.47 -13.11 -11.33
N TYR A 326 19.84 -12.93 -10.17
CA TYR A 326 19.86 -13.93 -9.10
C TYR A 326 19.10 -15.20 -9.51
N VAL A 327 17.96 -15.04 -10.17
CA VAL A 327 17.19 -16.18 -10.69
C VAL A 327 17.98 -16.91 -11.77
N GLU A 328 18.49 -16.20 -12.76
CA GLU A 328 19.26 -16.80 -13.85
C GLU A 328 20.45 -17.60 -13.30
N ALA A 329 21.20 -17.02 -12.36
CA ALA A 329 22.37 -17.68 -11.77
C ALA A 329 22.04 -18.95 -10.97
N VAL A 330 20.84 -19.06 -10.40
CA VAL A 330 20.46 -20.16 -9.50
C VAL A 330 19.60 -21.23 -10.20
N TYR A 331 18.72 -20.81 -11.12
CA TYR A 331 17.68 -21.67 -11.65
C TYR A 331 17.77 -21.92 -13.16
N ASP A 332 18.46 -21.06 -13.92
CA ASP A 332 18.53 -21.20 -15.38
C ASP A 332 19.53 -22.25 -15.83
N VAL A 333 19.09 -23.13 -16.73
CA VAL A 333 19.88 -24.23 -17.29
C VAL A 333 21.17 -23.76 -17.97
N ASN A 334 21.18 -22.58 -18.58
CA ASN A 334 22.37 -22.01 -19.22
C ASN A 334 23.43 -21.57 -18.20
N GLN A 335 23.07 -21.46 -16.93
CA GLN A 335 23.96 -21.14 -15.80
C GLN A 335 24.17 -22.35 -14.86
N GLY A 336 23.75 -23.55 -15.26
CA GLY A 336 23.86 -24.77 -14.45
C GLY A 336 22.69 -25.04 -13.51
N GLY A 337 21.59 -24.30 -13.66
CA GLY A 337 20.30 -24.57 -13.02
C GLY A 337 19.52 -25.70 -13.71
N ARG A 338 18.25 -25.89 -13.32
CA ARG A 338 17.42 -27.02 -13.79
C ARG A 338 16.36 -26.66 -14.82
N TRP A 339 16.02 -25.39 -14.98
CA TRP A 339 14.87 -24.96 -15.80
C TRP A 339 15.28 -23.97 -16.88
N ASN A 340 14.47 -23.84 -17.93
CA ASN A 340 14.64 -22.78 -18.92
C ASN A 340 13.88 -21.54 -18.44
N ILE A 341 14.59 -20.54 -17.91
CA ILE A 341 13.95 -19.37 -17.31
C ILE A 341 13.69 -18.32 -18.37
N ASN A 342 12.42 -17.93 -18.52
CA ASN A 342 12.02 -16.88 -19.44
C ASN A 342 11.55 -15.63 -18.70
N PHE A 343 12.18 -14.50 -19.04
CA PHE A 343 11.80 -13.18 -18.55
C PHE A 343 11.29 -12.26 -19.67
N ASN A 344 11.22 -12.75 -20.90
CA ASN A 344 11.00 -11.94 -22.09
C ASN A 344 9.66 -12.22 -22.76
N ARG A 345 9.13 -11.17 -23.37
CA ARG A 345 7.90 -11.21 -24.18
C ARG A 345 8.26 -11.51 -25.63
N SER A 346 7.41 -12.23 -26.36
CA SER A 346 7.67 -12.48 -27.79
C SER A 346 7.52 -11.25 -28.68
N ASP A 347 6.68 -10.28 -28.28
CA ASP A 347 6.40 -9.04 -29.00
C ASP A 347 7.31 -7.87 -28.57
N GLY A 348 8.23 -8.15 -27.65
CA GLY A 348 9.10 -7.17 -27.04
C GLY A 348 10.15 -6.59 -28.00
N PHE A 349 10.56 -5.35 -27.76
CA PHE A 349 11.64 -4.71 -28.52
C PHE A 349 12.75 -4.17 -27.63
N GLY A 350 13.95 -4.06 -28.19
CA GLY A 350 15.18 -3.71 -27.48
C GLY A 350 15.98 -4.93 -27.07
N SER A 351 16.88 -4.76 -26.10
CA SER A 351 17.68 -5.84 -25.52
C SER A 351 16.85 -6.76 -24.62
N ASN A 352 17.39 -7.91 -24.21
CA ASN A 352 16.74 -8.81 -23.25
C ASN A 352 16.50 -8.16 -21.87
N ASP A 353 17.18 -7.05 -21.57
CA ASP A 353 17.03 -6.27 -20.34
C ASP A 353 16.28 -4.96 -20.56
N SER A 354 15.74 -4.74 -21.76
CA SER A 354 14.89 -3.59 -22.02
C SER A 354 13.52 -3.83 -21.42
N ARG A 355 12.98 -2.85 -20.69
CA ARG A 355 11.64 -2.92 -20.08
C ARG A 355 10.56 -3.31 -21.09
N THR A 356 10.65 -2.78 -22.31
CA THR A 356 9.77 -3.06 -23.45
C THR A 356 9.86 -4.49 -23.98
N ASN A 357 10.86 -5.26 -23.54
CA ASN A 357 11.03 -6.67 -23.86
C ASN A 357 10.83 -7.58 -22.64
N SER A 358 10.52 -7.03 -21.47
CA SER A 358 10.45 -7.79 -20.22
C SER A 358 9.02 -8.13 -19.81
N LEU A 359 8.85 -9.30 -19.19
CA LEU A 359 7.69 -9.68 -18.37
C LEU A 359 7.74 -8.94 -17.02
N TYR A 360 7.70 -7.61 -17.07
CA TYR A 360 7.74 -6.71 -15.92
C TYR A 360 6.47 -5.86 -15.86
N GLY A 361 5.72 -5.95 -14.77
CA GLY A 361 4.44 -5.27 -14.60
C GLY A 361 4.42 -4.27 -13.45
N TYR A 362 3.62 -3.23 -13.60
CA TYR A 362 3.14 -2.42 -12.47
C TYR A 362 1.76 -2.88 -12.03
N SER A 363 1.53 -2.86 -10.73
CA SER A 363 0.36 -3.50 -10.14
C SER A 363 -0.81 -2.55 -9.83
N ARG A 364 -0.56 -1.24 -9.66
CA ARG A 364 -1.57 -0.31 -9.11
C ARG A 364 -2.27 0.58 -10.13
N PHE A 365 -1.58 1.11 -11.13
CA PHE A 365 -2.18 2.07 -12.05
C PHE A 365 -2.02 1.59 -13.49
N PRO A 366 -3.09 1.07 -14.10
CA PRO A 366 -3.06 0.62 -15.48
C PRO A 366 -3.01 1.83 -16.41
N SER A 367 -2.47 1.63 -17.62
CA SER A 367 -2.38 2.68 -18.65
C SER A 367 -3.70 3.39 -18.99
N PRO A 368 -4.90 2.78 -18.85
CA PRO A 368 -6.16 3.49 -19.04
C PRO A 368 -6.49 4.51 -17.95
N ILE A 369 -5.92 4.39 -16.75
CA ILE A 369 -6.16 5.35 -15.65
C ILE A 369 -5.17 6.52 -15.72
N PHE A 370 -3.89 6.23 -15.98
CA PHE A 370 -2.85 7.26 -16.08
C PHE A 370 -1.93 6.98 -17.28
N GLY A 371 -2.23 7.62 -18.42
CA GLY A 371 -1.37 7.59 -19.60
C GLY A 371 -2.11 7.54 -20.93
N HIS A 372 -1.38 7.13 -21.96
CA HIS A 372 -1.90 6.91 -23.30
C HIS A 372 -1.94 5.40 -23.55
N PRO A 373 -3.13 4.75 -23.57
CA PRO A 373 -3.24 3.30 -23.77
C PRO A 373 -2.58 2.80 -25.05
N GLU A 374 -2.50 3.65 -26.07
CA GLU A 374 -1.90 3.35 -27.38
C GLU A 374 -0.38 3.57 -27.43
N ASP A 375 0.24 4.08 -26.37
CA ASP A 375 1.69 4.32 -26.35
C ASP A 375 2.45 2.99 -26.22
N THR A 376 3.28 2.69 -27.23
CA THR A 376 4.17 1.52 -27.24
C THR A 376 5.14 1.45 -26.07
N LEU A 377 5.40 2.59 -25.41
CA LEU A 377 6.23 2.68 -24.22
C LEU A 377 5.40 2.67 -22.94
N ARG A 378 4.09 2.48 -22.95
CA ARG A 378 3.28 2.44 -21.72
C ARG A 378 3.78 1.38 -20.73
N PHE A 379 3.40 1.54 -19.46
CA PHE A 379 3.60 0.49 -18.48
C PHE A 379 2.51 -0.57 -18.62
N GLU A 380 2.95 -1.82 -18.66
CA GLU A 380 2.08 -2.99 -18.68
C GLU A 380 1.62 -3.32 -17.26
N THR A 381 0.36 -3.73 -17.14
CA THR A 381 -0.21 -4.25 -15.90
C THR A 381 0.16 -5.71 -15.69
N ILE A 382 -0.16 -6.29 -14.51
CA ILE A 382 -0.03 -7.74 -14.32
C ILE A 382 -0.92 -8.48 -15.31
N ARG A 383 -2.15 -7.98 -15.52
CA ARG A 383 -3.11 -8.59 -16.44
C ARG A 383 -2.67 -8.50 -17.91
N ASP A 384 -2.03 -7.41 -18.31
CA ASP A 384 -1.43 -7.30 -19.65
C ASP A 384 -0.28 -8.29 -19.83
N GLN A 385 0.57 -8.46 -18.81
CA GLN A 385 1.67 -9.43 -18.85
C GLN A 385 1.17 -10.87 -18.87
N LEU A 386 0.12 -11.19 -18.11
CA LEU A 386 -0.55 -12.50 -18.18
C LEU A 386 -1.19 -12.74 -19.54
N ARG A 387 -1.89 -11.75 -20.11
CA ARG A 387 -2.44 -11.85 -21.47
C ARG A 387 -1.33 -12.12 -22.49
N GLN A 388 -0.20 -11.42 -22.41
CA GLN A 388 0.94 -11.68 -23.28
C GLN A 388 1.45 -13.11 -23.12
N ALA A 389 1.80 -13.51 -21.90
CA ALA A 389 2.39 -14.81 -21.62
C ALA A 389 1.45 -15.97 -22.00
N ILE A 390 0.18 -15.90 -21.61
CA ILE A 390 -0.78 -17.00 -21.79
C ILE A 390 -1.36 -17.00 -23.21
N HIS A 391 -1.86 -15.86 -23.69
CA HIS A 391 -2.63 -15.84 -24.95
C HIS A 391 -1.77 -15.71 -26.19
N ILE A 392 -0.73 -14.89 -26.13
CA ILE A 392 0.09 -14.58 -27.31
C ILE A 392 1.26 -15.55 -27.36
N ASP A 393 2.00 -15.67 -26.26
CA ASP A 393 3.21 -16.48 -26.18
C ASP A 393 2.93 -17.97 -25.89
N LYS A 394 1.68 -18.32 -25.54
CA LYS A 394 1.24 -19.69 -25.22
C LYS A 394 2.09 -20.38 -24.13
N ARG A 395 2.58 -19.60 -23.17
CA ARG A 395 3.35 -20.09 -22.02
C ARG A 395 2.45 -20.91 -21.10
N LYS A 396 2.97 -22.03 -20.61
CA LYS A 396 2.23 -22.95 -19.72
C LYS A 396 2.53 -22.70 -18.24
N ASN A 397 3.81 -22.64 -17.88
CA ASN A 397 4.25 -22.48 -16.50
C ASN A 397 4.63 -21.02 -16.26
N ILE A 398 3.87 -20.35 -15.40
CA ILE A 398 4.05 -18.92 -15.11
C ILE A 398 4.09 -18.73 -13.60
N ILE A 399 5.13 -18.09 -13.10
CA ILE A 399 5.20 -17.65 -11.71
C ILE A 399 5.17 -16.12 -11.69
N ILE A 400 4.21 -15.56 -10.95
CA ILE A 400 4.17 -14.13 -10.66
C ILE A 400 4.98 -13.90 -9.39
N VAL A 401 5.98 -13.03 -9.47
CA VAL A 401 6.81 -12.62 -8.34
C VAL A 401 6.35 -11.23 -7.87
N PRO A 402 5.44 -11.16 -6.87
CA PRO A 402 5.01 -9.90 -6.30
C PRO A 402 6.11 -9.29 -5.44
N SER A 403 6.77 -8.24 -5.94
CA SER A 403 7.79 -7.49 -5.20
C SER A 403 7.20 -6.20 -4.63
N HIS A 404 7.58 -5.83 -3.41
CA HIS A 404 6.97 -4.74 -2.62
C HIS A 404 5.50 -5.00 -2.20
N TRP A 405 5.12 -6.28 -2.05
CA TRP A 405 3.78 -6.64 -1.61
C TRP A 405 3.82 -7.02 -0.16
N TYR A 406 3.13 -6.24 0.66
CA TYR A 406 2.89 -6.60 2.04
C TYR A 406 1.44 -7.07 2.15
N TYR A 407 1.21 -8.29 2.62
CA TYR A 407 -0.13 -8.87 2.64
C TYR A 407 -1.08 -8.13 3.61
N ASN A 408 -0.54 -7.53 4.69
CA ASN A 408 -1.25 -6.60 5.58
C ASN A 408 -1.52 -5.21 4.98
N GLY A 409 -0.97 -4.89 3.80
CA GLY A 409 -1.07 -3.60 3.16
C GLY A 409 -2.32 -3.50 2.30
N GLN A 410 -3.23 -2.59 2.67
CA GLN A 410 -4.47 -2.29 1.95
C GLN A 410 -4.33 -2.18 0.42
N ASP A 411 -3.31 -1.45 -0.04
CA ASP A 411 -3.13 -1.22 -1.46
C ASP A 411 -2.65 -2.50 -2.17
N THR A 412 -1.88 -3.33 -1.48
CA THR A 412 -1.22 -4.51 -2.05
C THR A 412 -2.08 -5.77 -2.02
N SER A 413 -2.87 -5.99 -0.97
CA SER A 413 -3.72 -7.17 -0.86
C SER A 413 -5.05 -7.03 -1.58
N LEU A 414 -5.70 -5.87 -1.52
CA LEU A 414 -7.05 -5.72 -2.07
C LEU A 414 -7.05 -4.94 -3.38
N LYS A 415 -6.41 -3.76 -3.44
CA LYS A 415 -6.56 -2.90 -4.62
C LYS A 415 -5.86 -3.45 -5.85
N ILE A 416 -4.63 -3.94 -5.72
CA ILE A 416 -3.93 -4.59 -6.84
C ILE A 416 -4.75 -5.77 -7.36
N ARG A 417 -5.23 -6.62 -6.45
CA ARG A 417 -5.95 -7.84 -6.81
C ARG A 417 -7.27 -7.50 -7.51
N GLU A 418 -8.04 -6.56 -6.97
CA GLU A 418 -9.24 -6.03 -7.63
C GLU A 418 -8.93 -5.47 -9.02
N LEU A 419 -7.93 -4.58 -9.15
CA LEU A 419 -7.61 -3.92 -10.43
C LEU A 419 -7.07 -4.86 -11.51
N ASN A 420 -6.43 -5.95 -11.12
CA ASN A 420 -5.85 -6.91 -12.05
C ASN A 420 -6.71 -8.19 -12.18
N ASN A 421 -7.90 -8.19 -11.55
CA ASN A 421 -8.76 -9.35 -11.44
C ASN A 421 -7.98 -10.58 -10.96
N LEU A 422 -7.33 -10.51 -9.80
CA LEU A 422 -6.62 -11.61 -9.17
C LEU A 422 -7.45 -12.09 -7.97
N PRO A 423 -7.51 -13.40 -7.69
CA PRO A 423 -8.32 -13.92 -6.58
C PRO A 423 -7.75 -13.50 -5.22
N LEU A 424 -8.59 -13.46 -4.18
CA LEU A 424 -8.16 -13.26 -2.78
C LEU A 424 -8.08 -14.61 -2.05
N ASN A 425 -7.15 -14.75 -1.10
CA ASN A 425 -7.16 -15.87 -0.17
C ASN A 425 -8.44 -15.87 0.69
N SER A 426 -8.84 -17.04 1.16
CA SER A 426 -9.92 -17.17 2.16
C SER A 426 -9.53 -16.52 3.49
N ILE A 427 -10.51 -16.23 4.35
CA ILE A 427 -10.25 -15.69 5.70
C ILE A 427 -9.52 -16.75 6.54
N GLU A 428 -9.87 -18.01 6.36
CA GLU A 428 -9.29 -19.17 7.02
C GLU A 428 -7.80 -19.33 6.66
N GLU A 429 -7.46 -19.25 5.38
CA GLU A 429 -6.07 -19.28 4.89
C GLU A 429 -5.23 -18.16 5.51
N MET A 430 -5.74 -16.92 5.46
CA MET A 430 -5.03 -15.77 6.05
C MET A 430 -4.80 -15.95 7.56
N ASN A 431 -5.80 -16.47 8.28
CA ASN A 431 -5.68 -16.75 9.71
C ASN A 431 -4.69 -17.88 10.01
N GLN A 432 -4.45 -18.79 9.07
CA GLN A 432 -3.45 -19.87 9.16
C GLN A 432 -2.04 -19.44 8.72
N GLY A 433 -1.86 -18.20 8.26
CA GLY A 433 -0.57 -17.73 7.77
C GLY A 433 -0.31 -18.03 6.28
N ILE A 434 -1.35 -18.37 5.51
CA ILE A 434 -1.27 -18.67 4.08
C ILE A 434 -1.63 -17.39 3.30
N PHE A 435 -0.66 -16.89 2.51
CA PHE A 435 -0.75 -15.60 1.80
C PHE A 435 -0.50 -15.71 0.29
N ASP A 436 -0.03 -16.86 -0.13
CA ASP A 436 0.07 -17.23 -1.51
C ASP A 436 -1.23 -17.85 -2.00
N ILE A 437 -1.48 -17.71 -3.30
CA ILE A 437 -2.65 -18.29 -3.94
C ILE A 437 -2.21 -18.98 -5.22
N THR A 438 -2.74 -20.18 -5.44
CA THR A 438 -2.63 -20.91 -6.69
C THR A 438 -4.02 -20.99 -7.28
N TRP A 439 -4.16 -20.66 -8.56
CA TRP A 439 -5.43 -20.72 -9.26
C TRP A 439 -5.21 -21.11 -10.72
N CYS A 440 -6.26 -21.63 -11.35
CA CYS A 440 -6.31 -21.87 -12.78
C CYS A 440 -7.15 -20.79 -13.44
N GLU A 441 -6.76 -20.38 -14.64
CA GLU A 441 -7.53 -19.46 -15.48
C GLU A 441 -7.95 -20.19 -16.74
N GLN A 442 -9.27 -20.22 -16.98
CA GLN A 442 -9.84 -20.64 -18.23
C GLN A 442 -10.45 -19.42 -18.91
N TYR A 443 -10.30 -19.36 -20.23
CA TYR A 443 -10.97 -18.35 -21.03
C TYR A 443 -12.06 -19.03 -21.84
N ASP A 444 -13.25 -18.43 -21.85
CA ASP A 444 -14.33 -18.87 -22.71
C ASP A 444 -14.08 -18.49 -24.18
N GLU A 445 -14.95 -18.94 -25.09
CA GLU A 445 -14.85 -18.65 -26.53
C GLU A 445 -14.98 -17.14 -26.85
N ASN A 446 -15.51 -16.35 -25.92
CA ASN A 446 -15.66 -14.89 -26.03
C ASN A 446 -14.47 -14.12 -25.43
N GLY A 447 -13.50 -14.83 -24.83
CA GLY A 447 -12.36 -14.23 -24.13
C GLY A 447 -12.67 -13.72 -22.73
N LEU A 448 -13.82 -14.09 -22.14
CA LEU A 448 -14.12 -13.86 -20.74
C LEU A 448 -13.32 -14.84 -19.88
N LEU A 449 -12.87 -14.35 -18.73
CA LEU A 449 -11.98 -15.08 -17.82
C LEU A 449 -12.80 -15.75 -16.71
N ASP A 450 -12.76 -17.07 -16.69
CA ASP A 450 -13.22 -17.90 -15.58
C ASP A 450 -12.03 -18.27 -14.69
N GLN A 451 -12.11 -17.86 -13.42
CA GLN A 451 -11.12 -18.21 -12.41
C GLN A 451 -11.58 -19.45 -11.66
N ILE A 452 -10.78 -20.51 -11.75
CA ILE A 452 -11.04 -21.76 -11.05
C ILE A 452 -10.11 -21.80 -9.84
N LEU A 453 -10.69 -21.55 -8.68
CA LEU A 453 -10.01 -21.71 -7.40
C LEU A 453 -10.03 -23.20 -7.05
N ASP A 454 -8.85 -23.74 -6.75
CA ASP A 454 -8.67 -25.07 -6.18
C ASP A 454 -8.99 -26.25 -7.13
N GLN A 455 -7.95 -26.77 -7.80
CA GLN A 455 -7.98 -28.10 -8.43
C GLN A 455 -7.21 -29.16 -7.62
N GLY A 456 -6.92 -28.91 -6.33
CA GLY A 456 -6.19 -29.89 -5.52
C GLY A 456 -4.87 -30.31 -6.16
N LEU A 457 -3.99 -29.34 -6.42
CA LEU A 457 -2.59 -29.61 -6.78
C LEU A 457 -1.83 -30.25 -5.62
#